data_AF-A0A1E3L7L3-F1
#
_entry.id   AF-A0A1E3L7L3-F1
#
_cell.length_a   1.000
_cell.length_b   1.000
_cell.length_c   1.000
_cell.angle_alpha   90.00
_cell.angle_beta   90.00
_cell.angle_gamma   90.00
#
_symmetry.space_group_name_H-M   'P 1'
#
loop_
_entity.id
_entity.type
_entity.pdbx_description
1 polymer ?
#
loop_
_entity_poly.entity_id
_entity_poly.type
_entity_poly.pdbx_seq_one_letter_code
_entity_poly.pdbx_strand_id
1 'polypeptide(L)'
;MNPTGQPVQLKPNYKILSVLAAVGLVLFLLLQVFPSTASDTLEVQQVNIISQEKAIESARAFASDTLVLPDLPAPSVTYHTNAELSGYVAKEKLTQTYMKKLEKVAPYDVFRVHYPDVGTGDALDIDVHMNTGKVVAFSMYDNQTGASQPFSLDPTATTEKDESVTLAEKQEQAQPILKALGFDAGQLTLQTKGNEQDLLYTAADGKLGDSQLQLKFTYEYGQIRSFQPVLTPPDTYTAYVKEQTALAGWLTALGYGLFTLVLGVLAIVFGALKRRHTSFKRGIVLSVIYCAISIFSVVNMWPILVDITLGESNKIVSYVIIGLQLILNILMAVLLYFSFVGGDGLWRERGINIWPRSKEIGYGKYVLHSVAVGYLYALILLGVQSIIYLILENALGVYSATDDTSSPYNMIYPALFPLLAWMAGIGEEAVYRLFGIGMLKKLLRNTFVACFITTMIWALGHTLYPIYPIYSRPIELLFIGLLFSFIFLRYGFIAAVFAHVIFDSILMSLSLISMGGIVNILLGAFYIVLPAIVAIIIYTFTKNKGVENAYPPYVPPAPIPQVYYDPTQGQQQYPDHPQQFQQYSNPVPPSEHDNKPKE
;
A
#
# COMPACT_ATOMS: atom_id res chain seq x y z
N MET A 1 29.43 -0.53 -8.20
CA MET A 1 28.54 -0.11 -9.31
C MET A 1 29.28 -0.35 -10.63
N ASN A 2 28.56 -0.64 -11.71
CA ASN A 2 29.20 -0.93 -13.01
C ASN A 2 29.59 0.37 -13.72
N PRO A 3 30.80 0.47 -14.30
CA PRO A 3 31.16 1.60 -15.16
C PRO A 3 30.43 1.56 -16.51
N THR A 4 30.15 2.73 -17.09
CA THR A 4 29.54 2.84 -18.42
C THR A 4 30.47 2.29 -19.51
N GLY A 5 29.92 1.54 -20.46
CA GLY A 5 30.68 0.99 -21.60
C GLY A 5 31.43 -0.31 -21.29
N GLN A 6 31.43 -0.77 -20.04
CA GLN A 6 32.01 -2.05 -19.63
C GLN A 6 30.91 -3.13 -19.48
N PRO A 7 31.27 -4.42 -19.58
CA PRO A 7 30.33 -5.50 -19.30
C PRO A 7 29.73 -5.39 -17.90
N VAL A 8 28.42 -5.62 -17.78
CA VAL A 8 27.73 -5.50 -16.49
C VAL A 8 27.82 -6.80 -15.70
N GLN A 9 28.16 -6.68 -14.42
CA GLN A 9 28.26 -7.83 -13.53
C GLN A 9 27.71 -7.54 -12.14
N LEU A 10 27.04 -8.55 -11.57
CA LEU A 10 26.72 -8.61 -10.16
C LEU A 10 27.65 -9.61 -9.46
N LYS A 11 28.24 -9.15 -8.36
CA LYS A 11 29.06 -9.96 -7.45
C LYS A 11 28.45 -9.94 -6.05
N PRO A 12 27.32 -10.64 -5.83
CA PRO A 12 26.72 -10.78 -4.52
C PRO A 12 27.45 -11.85 -3.71
N ASN A 13 27.48 -11.68 -2.39
CA ASN A 13 27.95 -12.72 -1.48
C ASN A 13 26.77 -13.63 -1.13
N TYR A 14 26.48 -14.60 -2.00
CA TYR A 14 25.34 -15.51 -1.82
C TYR A 14 25.38 -16.23 -0.48
N LYS A 15 26.56 -16.60 0.01
CA LYS A 15 26.69 -17.34 1.27
C LYS A 15 26.16 -16.52 2.46
N ILE A 16 26.59 -15.26 2.58
CA ILE A 16 26.11 -14.36 3.65
C ILE A 16 24.63 -14.02 3.44
N LEU A 17 24.24 -13.68 2.21
CA LEU A 17 22.85 -13.28 1.92
C LEU A 17 21.87 -14.42 2.17
N SER A 18 22.22 -15.67 1.86
CA SER A 18 21.37 -16.83 2.15
C SER A 18 21.22 -17.09 3.64
N VAL A 19 22.28 -16.91 4.44
CA VAL A 19 22.17 -17.03 5.90
C VAL A 19 21.25 -15.94 6.47
N LEU A 20 21.44 -14.67 6.05
CA LEU A 20 20.60 -13.57 6.49
C LEU A 20 19.14 -13.73 6.04
N ALA A 21 18.92 -14.22 4.82
CA ALA A 21 17.58 -14.49 4.29
C ALA A 21 16.88 -15.62 5.06
N ALA A 22 17.61 -16.69 5.42
CA ALA A 22 17.07 -17.76 6.24
C ALA A 22 16.69 -17.26 7.65
N VAL A 23 17.56 -16.45 8.27
CA VAL A 23 17.24 -15.79 9.55
C VAL A 23 16.03 -14.88 9.41
N GLY A 24 15.97 -14.06 8.36
CA GLY A 24 14.86 -13.15 8.12
C GLY A 24 13.52 -13.88 7.93
N LEU A 25 13.51 -14.97 7.16
CA LEU A 25 12.34 -15.82 6.98
C LEU A 25 11.89 -16.46 8.31
N VAL A 26 12.82 -17.00 9.09
CA VAL A 26 12.49 -17.60 10.40
C VAL A 26 11.88 -16.55 11.33
N LEU A 27 12.45 -15.35 11.40
CA LEU A 27 11.92 -14.26 12.20
C LEU A 27 10.53 -13.85 11.75
N PHE A 28 10.29 -13.73 10.44
CA PHE A 28 8.97 -13.43 9.89
C PHE A 28 7.94 -14.50 10.26
N LEU A 29 8.26 -15.78 10.06
CA LEU A 29 7.35 -16.87 10.40
C LEU A 29 7.01 -16.88 11.90
N LEU A 30 8.01 -16.71 12.76
CA LEU A 30 7.82 -16.69 14.22
C LEU A 30 7.03 -15.48 14.70
N LEU A 31 7.29 -14.29 14.15
CA LEU A 31 6.74 -13.04 14.68
C LEU A 31 5.44 -12.59 13.99
N GLN A 32 5.10 -13.13 12.81
CA GLN A 32 3.92 -12.68 12.05
C GLN A 32 2.99 -13.82 11.61
N VAL A 33 3.49 -15.04 11.42
CA VAL A 33 2.67 -16.13 10.87
C VAL A 33 2.14 -17.06 11.95
N PHE A 34 2.91 -17.33 13.01
CA PHE A 34 2.45 -18.23 14.08
C PHE A 34 1.61 -17.48 15.14
N PRO A 35 0.33 -17.83 15.32
CA PRO A 35 -0.60 -17.13 16.23
C PRO A 35 -0.12 -16.99 17.67
N SER A 36 0.62 -17.98 18.18
CA SER A 36 1.10 -17.98 19.57
C SER A 36 2.15 -16.91 19.89
N THR A 37 2.75 -16.33 18.86
CA THR A 37 3.87 -15.39 18.96
C THR A 37 3.70 -14.19 18.03
N ALA A 38 2.61 -14.15 17.26
CA ALA A 38 2.27 -13.04 16.39
C ALA A 38 1.84 -11.83 17.22
N SER A 39 2.24 -10.64 16.74
CA SER A 39 1.69 -9.39 17.24
C SER A 39 0.19 -9.33 16.95
N ASP A 40 -0.61 -8.87 17.91
CA ASP A 40 -2.05 -8.57 17.72
C ASP A 40 -2.28 -7.60 16.54
N THR A 41 -1.25 -6.84 16.15
CA THR A 41 -1.29 -5.85 15.07
C THR A 41 -1.00 -6.40 13.67
N LEU A 42 -0.40 -7.59 13.58
CA LEU A 42 0.11 -8.16 12.32
C LEU A 42 -0.27 -9.63 12.12
N GLU A 43 -1.09 -10.20 13.01
CA GLU A 43 -1.54 -11.57 12.89
C GLU A 43 -2.29 -11.77 11.57
N VAL A 44 -1.77 -12.64 10.70
CA VAL A 44 -2.55 -13.15 9.57
C VAL A 44 -3.57 -14.13 10.12
N GLN A 45 -4.72 -13.61 10.57
CA GLN A 45 -5.76 -14.45 11.14
C GLN A 45 -6.32 -15.39 10.06
N GLN A 46 -5.96 -16.67 10.16
CA GLN A 46 -6.61 -17.73 9.42
C GLN A 46 -7.96 -18.02 10.09
N VAL A 47 -8.98 -17.28 9.70
CA VAL A 47 -10.36 -17.55 10.11
C VAL A 47 -11.10 -18.18 8.94
N ASN A 48 -11.98 -19.13 9.21
CA ASN A 48 -12.83 -19.73 8.19
C ASN A 48 -13.84 -18.66 7.72
N ILE A 49 -13.51 -17.93 6.65
CA ILE A 49 -14.33 -16.86 6.10
C ILE A 49 -15.33 -17.47 5.11
N ILE A 50 -16.61 -17.11 5.25
CA ILE A 50 -17.69 -17.57 4.37
C ILE A 50 -17.53 -17.01 2.95
N SER A 51 -18.13 -17.65 1.96
CA SER A 51 -18.18 -17.07 0.61
C SER A 51 -19.18 -15.92 0.52
N GLN A 52 -19.02 -15.04 -0.47
CA GLN A 52 -19.97 -13.96 -0.71
C GLN A 52 -21.37 -14.49 -1.06
N GLU A 53 -21.46 -15.63 -1.76
CA GLU A 53 -22.73 -16.31 -2.03
C GLU A 53 -23.40 -16.74 -0.73
N LYS A 54 -22.61 -17.23 0.24
CA LYS A 54 -23.16 -17.59 1.54
C LYS A 54 -23.67 -16.38 2.32
N ALA A 55 -22.97 -15.25 2.23
CA ALA A 55 -23.45 -14.00 2.80
C ALA A 55 -24.79 -13.56 2.16
N ILE A 56 -24.91 -13.65 0.83
CA ILE A 56 -26.15 -13.37 0.10
C ILE A 56 -27.29 -14.30 0.52
N GLU A 57 -27.03 -15.61 0.67
CA GLU A 57 -28.03 -16.57 1.16
C GLU A 57 -28.55 -16.19 2.55
N SER A 58 -27.64 -15.88 3.48
CA SER A 58 -28.01 -15.47 4.84
C SER A 58 -28.81 -14.17 4.84
N ALA A 59 -28.39 -13.18 4.05
CA ALA A 59 -29.07 -11.89 3.93
C ALA A 59 -30.48 -12.04 3.32
N ARG A 60 -30.64 -12.83 2.24
CA ARG A 60 -31.95 -13.11 1.64
C ARG A 60 -32.88 -13.82 2.62
N ALA A 61 -32.38 -14.81 3.35
CA ALA A 61 -33.17 -15.52 4.35
C ALA A 61 -33.67 -14.57 5.44
N PHE A 62 -32.79 -13.72 5.98
CA PHE A 62 -33.18 -12.72 6.97
C PHE A 62 -34.19 -11.70 6.43
N ALA A 63 -33.97 -11.19 5.21
CA ALA A 63 -34.89 -10.23 4.61
C ALA A 63 -36.28 -10.85 4.37
N SER A 64 -36.34 -12.09 3.89
CA SER A 64 -37.61 -12.81 3.68
C SER A 64 -38.32 -13.11 5.01
N ASP A 65 -37.59 -13.70 5.97
CA ASP A 65 -38.19 -14.29 7.18
C ASP A 65 -38.43 -13.27 8.29
N THR A 66 -37.59 -12.22 8.36
CA THR A 66 -37.62 -11.22 9.45
C THR A 66 -38.13 -9.86 8.96
N LEU A 67 -37.68 -9.39 7.79
CA LEU A 67 -38.10 -8.10 7.24
C LEU A 67 -39.34 -8.20 6.34
N VAL A 68 -39.78 -9.42 6.01
CA VAL A 68 -40.94 -9.69 5.13
C VAL A 68 -40.75 -9.09 3.72
N LEU A 69 -39.52 -9.14 3.21
CA LEU A 69 -39.11 -8.69 1.88
C LEU A 69 -38.62 -9.88 1.04
N PRO A 70 -39.51 -10.69 0.44
CA PRO A 70 -39.14 -11.91 -0.27
C PRO A 70 -38.54 -11.65 -1.67
N ASP A 71 -38.97 -10.58 -2.33
CA ASP A 71 -38.59 -10.27 -3.72
C ASP A 71 -37.51 -9.17 -3.75
N LEU A 72 -36.25 -9.61 -3.68
CA LEU A 72 -35.10 -8.71 -3.70
C LEU A 72 -34.31 -8.79 -5.01
N PRO A 73 -33.81 -7.65 -5.53
CA PRO A 73 -33.00 -7.60 -6.74
C PRO A 73 -31.65 -8.32 -6.56
N ALA A 74 -30.79 -8.25 -7.58
CA ALA A 74 -29.42 -8.70 -7.46
C ALA A 74 -28.67 -7.81 -6.45
N PRO A 75 -28.05 -8.39 -5.40
CA PRO A 75 -27.25 -7.64 -4.45
C PRO A 75 -25.82 -7.42 -4.93
N SER A 76 -25.13 -6.48 -4.30
CA SER A 76 -23.67 -6.41 -4.25
C SER A 76 -23.17 -6.79 -2.84
N VAL A 77 -21.96 -7.30 -2.74
CA VAL A 77 -21.32 -7.64 -1.46
C VAL A 77 -20.03 -6.87 -1.32
N THR A 78 -19.86 -6.18 -0.19
CA THR A 78 -18.65 -5.46 0.21
C THR A 78 -18.22 -5.90 1.60
N TYR A 79 -16.92 -5.97 1.82
CA TYR A 79 -16.33 -6.10 3.14
C TYR A 79 -16.28 -4.73 3.81
N HIS A 80 -16.73 -4.67 5.06
CA HIS A 80 -16.66 -3.48 5.90
C HIS A 80 -15.98 -3.79 7.21
N THR A 81 -15.24 -2.80 7.68
CA THR A 81 -14.63 -2.87 9.01
C THR A 81 -14.83 -1.61 9.84
N ASN A 82 -15.11 -1.78 11.14
CA ASN A 82 -15.09 -0.67 12.09
C ASN A 82 -13.65 -0.46 12.60
N ALA A 83 -12.89 0.35 11.86
CA ALA A 83 -11.50 0.69 12.18
C ALA A 83 -11.34 1.37 13.55
N GLU A 84 -12.32 2.17 14.00
CA GLU A 84 -12.24 2.79 15.32
C GLU A 84 -12.32 1.75 16.44
N LEU A 85 -13.28 0.83 16.34
CA LEU A 85 -13.45 -0.25 17.32
C LEU A 85 -12.28 -1.23 17.28
N SER A 86 -11.84 -1.69 16.11
CA SER A 86 -10.71 -2.62 16.00
C SER A 86 -9.42 -1.99 16.54
N GLY A 87 -9.18 -0.71 16.23
CA GLY A 87 -8.06 0.05 16.80
C GLY A 87 -8.16 0.22 18.31
N TYR A 88 -9.36 0.45 18.88
CA TYR A 88 -9.55 0.55 20.33
C TYR A 88 -9.27 -0.78 21.02
N VAL A 89 -9.78 -1.88 20.45
CA VAL A 89 -9.53 -3.24 20.94
C VAL A 89 -8.03 -3.56 20.93
N ALA A 90 -7.32 -3.19 19.86
CA ALA A 90 -5.88 -3.39 19.76
C ALA A 90 -5.11 -2.52 20.76
N LYS A 91 -5.42 -1.22 20.84
CA LYS A 91 -4.75 -0.26 21.74
C LYS A 91 -4.84 -0.67 23.21
N GLU A 92 -6.04 -1.06 23.64
CA GLU A 92 -6.30 -1.44 25.04
C GLU A 92 -6.00 -2.92 25.33
N LYS A 93 -5.46 -3.66 24.35
CA LYS A 93 -5.11 -5.09 24.45
C LYS A 93 -6.32 -5.97 24.86
N LEU A 94 -7.47 -5.66 24.27
CA LEU A 94 -8.76 -6.31 24.58
C LEU A 94 -9.10 -7.44 23.61
N THR A 95 -8.24 -7.76 22.63
CA THR A 95 -8.48 -8.72 21.53
C THR A 95 -9.08 -10.04 22.02
N GLN A 96 -8.44 -10.72 22.98
CA GLN A 96 -8.92 -12.01 23.48
C GLN A 96 -10.29 -11.90 24.18
N THR A 97 -10.53 -10.81 24.91
CA THR A 97 -11.80 -10.58 25.61
C THR A 97 -12.90 -10.30 24.60
N TYR A 98 -12.61 -9.49 23.58
CA TYR A 98 -13.51 -9.16 22.50
C TYR A 98 -13.91 -10.41 21.69
N MET A 99 -12.92 -11.16 21.20
CA MET A 99 -13.12 -12.39 20.43
C MET A 99 -13.99 -13.42 21.18
N LYS A 100 -13.81 -13.52 22.50
CA LYS A 100 -14.56 -14.49 23.32
C LYS A 100 -16.00 -14.04 23.61
N LYS A 101 -16.23 -12.75 23.85
CA LYS A 101 -17.49 -12.25 24.40
C LYS A 101 -18.39 -11.57 23.38
N LEU A 102 -17.83 -10.76 22.49
CA LEU A 102 -18.58 -9.75 21.74
C LEU A 102 -18.45 -9.88 20.22
N GLU A 103 -17.36 -10.45 19.71
CA GLU A 103 -17.14 -10.58 18.26
C GLU A 103 -18.31 -11.25 17.53
N LYS A 104 -18.89 -12.31 18.11
CA LYS A 104 -20.01 -13.04 17.49
C LYS A 104 -21.33 -12.26 17.40
N VAL A 105 -21.50 -11.23 18.23
CA VAL A 105 -22.75 -10.45 18.33
C VAL A 105 -22.59 -9.02 17.85
N ALA A 106 -21.38 -8.49 17.87
CA ALA A 106 -21.00 -7.15 17.44
C ALA A 106 -19.61 -7.18 16.77
N PRO A 107 -19.48 -7.90 15.63
CA PRO A 107 -18.22 -7.98 14.90
C PRO A 107 -17.86 -6.60 14.33
N TYR A 108 -16.58 -6.23 14.40
CA TYR A 108 -16.09 -5.08 13.64
C TYR A 108 -15.89 -5.41 12.16
N ASP A 109 -15.77 -6.69 11.78
CA ASP A 109 -15.60 -7.16 10.40
C ASP A 109 -16.86 -7.87 9.86
N VAL A 110 -17.43 -7.35 8.78
CA VAL A 110 -18.67 -7.88 8.18
C VAL A 110 -18.62 -7.91 6.66
N PHE A 111 -19.40 -8.82 6.07
CA PHE A 111 -19.86 -8.66 4.69
C PHE A 111 -21.19 -7.92 4.70
N ARG A 112 -21.22 -6.73 4.10
CA ARG A 112 -22.44 -6.00 3.81
C ARG A 112 -23.01 -6.49 2.49
N VAL A 113 -24.26 -6.92 2.53
CA VAL A 113 -25.04 -7.28 1.35
C VAL A 113 -25.98 -6.12 1.05
N HIS A 114 -25.70 -5.39 -0.02
CA HIS A 114 -26.43 -4.21 -0.44
C HIS A 114 -27.45 -4.57 -1.52
N TYR A 115 -28.72 -4.20 -1.30
CA TYR A 115 -29.80 -4.27 -2.26
C TYR A 115 -30.21 -2.84 -2.67
N PRO A 116 -30.08 -2.48 -3.96
CA PRO A 116 -30.22 -1.08 -4.39
C PRO A 116 -31.65 -0.53 -4.39
N ASP A 117 -32.65 -1.41 -4.44
CA ASP A 117 -34.07 -1.04 -4.39
C ASP A 117 -34.90 -2.24 -3.92
N VAL A 118 -35.62 -2.09 -2.81
CA VAL A 118 -36.53 -3.13 -2.27
C VAL A 118 -37.98 -2.97 -2.75
N GLY A 119 -38.21 -2.17 -3.80
CA GLY A 119 -39.50 -1.95 -4.43
C GLY A 119 -40.26 -0.72 -3.91
N THR A 120 -39.71 -0.02 -2.92
CA THR A 120 -40.28 1.20 -2.31
C THR A 120 -39.51 2.47 -2.69
N GLY A 121 -38.41 2.35 -3.44
CA GLY A 121 -37.42 3.43 -3.59
C GLY A 121 -36.38 3.46 -2.46
N ASP A 122 -36.47 2.53 -1.49
CA ASP A 122 -35.46 2.36 -0.45
C ASP A 122 -34.40 1.33 -0.87
N ALA A 123 -33.15 1.58 -0.51
CA ALA A 123 -32.08 0.59 -0.49
C ALA A 123 -32.05 -0.16 0.85
N LEU A 124 -31.49 -1.38 0.86
CA LEU A 124 -31.35 -2.21 2.04
C LEU A 124 -29.94 -2.78 2.14
N ASP A 125 -29.26 -2.48 3.24
CA ASP A 125 -28.00 -3.08 3.64
C ASP A 125 -28.24 -4.11 4.74
N ILE A 126 -27.63 -5.30 4.59
CA ILE A 126 -27.63 -6.35 5.62
C ILE A 126 -26.19 -6.74 5.92
N ASP A 127 -25.76 -6.56 7.16
CA ASP A 127 -24.42 -6.94 7.61
C ASP A 127 -24.42 -8.38 8.11
N VAL A 128 -23.55 -9.18 7.50
CA VAL A 128 -23.37 -10.60 7.76
C VAL A 128 -21.98 -10.83 8.33
N HIS A 129 -21.93 -11.50 9.48
CA HIS A 129 -20.68 -11.86 10.13
C HIS A 129 -19.84 -12.78 9.21
N MET A 130 -18.59 -12.40 8.96
CA MET A 130 -17.74 -13.05 7.95
C MET A 130 -17.41 -14.52 8.21
N ASN A 131 -17.44 -14.98 9.46
CA ASN A 131 -17.05 -16.35 9.82
C ASN A 131 -18.23 -17.27 10.10
N THR A 132 -19.32 -16.71 10.62
CA THR A 132 -20.49 -17.50 11.04
C THR A 132 -21.61 -17.47 10.01
N GLY A 133 -21.64 -16.47 9.12
CA GLY A 133 -22.76 -16.25 8.21
C GLY A 133 -24.03 -15.76 8.91
N LYS A 134 -23.96 -15.39 10.19
CA LYS A 134 -25.09 -14.85 10.94
C LYS A 134 -25.28 -13.38 10.59
N VAL A 135 -26.52 -12.95 10.37
CA VAL A 135 -26.86 -11.52 10.26
C VAL A 135 -26.68 -10.85 11.61
N VAL A 136 -26.06 -9.67 11.60
CA VAL A 136 -25.75 -8.89 12.82
C VAL A 136 -26.36 -7.49 12.80
N ALA A 137 -26.56 -6.90 11.64
CA ALA A 137 -27.19 -5.57 11.49
C ALA A 137 -27.94 -5.47 10.16
N PHE A 138 -28.84 -4.50 10.06
CA PHE A 138 -29.42 -4.08 8.78
C PHE A 138 -29.76 -2.59 8.82
N SER A 139 -29.83 -1.97 7.64
CA SER A 139 -30.24 -0.56 7.48
C SER A 139 -31.00 -0.38 6.18
N MET A 140 -32.11 0.35 6.24
CA MET A 140 -32.95 0.70 5.10
C MET A 140 -33.03 2.22 4.98
N TYR A 141 -32.77 2.76 3.79
CA TYR A 141 -32.69 4.20 3.56
C TYR A 141 -33.08 4.54 2.12
N ASP A 142 -33.59 5.76 1.91
CA ASP A 142 -34.00 6.23 0.58
C ASP A 142 -32.81 6.27 -0.39
N ASN A 143 -33.00 5.65 -1.56
CA ASN A 143 -31.96 5.53 -2.58
C ASN A 143 -31.63 6.85 -3.30
N GLN A 144 -32.47 7.88 -3.17
CA GLN A 144 -32.29 9.19 -3.81
C GLN A 144 -31.61 10.21 -2.91
N THR A 145 -31.90 10.20 -1.61
CA THR A 145 -31.26 11.09 -0.64
C THR A 145 -29.88 10.59 -0.19
N GLY A 146 -29.57 9.30 -0.45
CA GLY A 146 -28.21 8.79 -0.53
C GLY A 146 -27.41 9.03 0.75
N ALA A 147 -27.78 8.31 1.81
CA ALA A 147 -26.93 8.11 2.96
C ALA A 147 -26.90 6.61 3.29
N SER A 148 -25.99 5.88 2.64
CA SER A 148 -25.42 4.71 3.31
C SER A 148 -24.73 5.26 4.55
N GLN A 149 -25.38 5.18 5.71
CA GLN A 149 -24.73 5.61 6.95
C GLN A 149 -23.47 4.74 7.08
N PRO A 150 -22.26 5.34 7.10
CA PRO A 150 -21.06 4.60 7.44
C PRO A 150 -21.27 3.95 8.82
N PHE A 151 -20.30 3.17 9.28
CA PHE A 151 -20.14 2.85 10.70
C PHE A 151 -19.90 4.12 11.58
N SER A 152 -20.41 5.29 11.18
CA SER A 152 -20.43 6.53 11.91
C SER A 152 -21.43 6.43 13.04
N LEU A 153 -20.91 6.63 14.24
CA LEU A 153 -21.62 6.74 15.51
C LEU A 153 -22.54 7.97 15.60
N ASP A 154 -22.60 8.80 14.56
CA ASP A 154 -23.20 10.13 14.63
C ASP A 154 -24.10 10.43 13.41
N PRO A 155 -25.42 10.16 13.51
CA PRO A 155 -26.40 10.64 12.54
C PRO A 155 -27.00 11.95 13.06
N THR A 156 -26.25 13.05 13.01
CA THR A 156 -26.91 14.36 12.97
C THR A 156 -27.39 14.62 11.56
N ALA A 157 -28.64 14.21 11.27
CA ALA A 157 -29.66 15.01 10.56
C ALA A 157 -30.65 14.14 9.76
N THR A 158 -31.78 13.80 10.39
CA THR A 158 -33.11 14.16 9.86
C THR A 158 -33.94 14.66 11.04
N THR A 159 -34.00 15.98 11.20
CA THR A 159 -34.72 16.73 12.25
C THR A 159 -36.24 16.76 12.05
N GLU A 160 -36.84 15.73 11.46
CA GLU A 160 -38.29 15.57 11.50
C GLU A 160 -38.61 14.60 12.63
N LYS A 161 -39.14 15.14 13.73
CA LYS A 161 -39.71 14.33 14.81
C LYS A 161 -40.77 13.44 14.20
N ASP A 162 -40.50 12.15 14.17
CA ASP A 162 -41.52 11.17 13.90
C ASP A 162 -42.44 11.08 15.12
N GLU A 163 -43.42 11.98 15.19
CA GLU A 163 -44.41 12.06 16.28
C GLU A 163 -45.44 10.90 16.22
N SER A 164 -45.25 9.94 15.31
CA SER A 164 -46.29 8.96 14.96
C SER A 164 -46.30 7.69 15.82
N VAL A 165 -45.23 7.35 16.55
CA VAL A 165 -45.13 6.06 17.27
C VAL A 165 -44.65 6.20 18.71
N THR A 166 -45.38 5.57 19.63
CA THR A 166 -45.08 5.57 21.07
C THR A 166 -43.89 4.68 21.42
N LEU A 167 -43.23 4.96 22.55
CA LEU A 167 -42.11 4.13 23.02
C LEU A 167 -42.50 2.64 23.18
N ALA A 168 -43.72 2.36 23.65
CA ALA A 168 -44.20 0.98 23.81
C ALA A 168 -44.33 0.24 22.47
N GLU A 169 -44.87 0.91 21.45
CA GLU A 169 -44.97 0.37 20.08
C GLU A 169 -43.59 0.15 19.48
N LYS A 170 -42.63 1.07 19.68
CA LYS A 170 -41.23 0.88 19.27
C LYS A 170 -40.65 -0.40 19.89
N GLN A 171 -40.83 -0.59 21.20
CA GLN A 171 -40.36 -1.79 21.89
C GLN A 171 -41.02 -3.07 21.36
N GLU A 172 -42.33 -3.05 21.10
CA GLU A 172 -43.05 -4.19 20.53
C GLU A 172 -42.52 -4.58 19.15
N GLN A 173 -42.31 -3.59 18.26
CA GLN A 173 -41.72 -3.82 16.93
C GLN A 173 -40.28 -4.34 17.01
N ALA A 174 -39.49 -3.94 18.02
CA ALA A 174 -38.10 -4.35 18.18
C ALA A 174 -37.92 -5.80 18.69
N GLN A 175 -38.89 -6.34 19.46
CA GLN A 175 -38.83 -7.70 20.03
C GLN A 175 -38.55 -8.82 19.02
N PRO A 176 -39.26 -8.94 17.88
CA PRO A 176 -39.00 -9.99 16.90
C PRO A 176 -37.58 -9.90 16.32
N ILE A 177 -37.07 -8.68 16.09
CA ILE A 177 -35.73 -8.44 15.56
C ILE A 177 -34.66 -8.83 16.58
N LEU A 178 -34.82 -8.41 17.84
CA LEU A 178 -33.92 -8.80 18.93
C LEU A 178 -33.81 -10.33 19.03
N LYS A 179 -34.96 -11.01 19.00
CA LYS A 179 -35.01 -12.48 19.05
C LYS A 179 -34.35 -13.12 17.83
N ALA A 180 -34.63 -12.63 16.62
CA ALA A 180 -34.04 -13.14 15.38
C ALA A 180 -32.50 -13.00 15.38
N LEU A 181 -31.98 -11.90 15.92
CA LEU A 181 -30.56 -11.62 16.00
C LEU A 181 -29.90 -12.20 17.26
N GLY A 182 -30.67 -12.89 18.11
CA GLY A 182 -30.19 -13.68 19.24
C GLY A 182 -29.92 -12.88 20.51
N PHE A 183 -30.57 -11.73 20.69
CA PHE A 183 -30.56 -10.95 21.92
C PHE A 183 -31.73 -11.32 22.82
N ASP A 184 -31.47 -11.48 24.12
CA ASP A 184 -32.49 -11.70 25.14
C ASP A 184 -32.95 -10.36 25.72
N ALA A 185 -34.21 -10.00 25.51
CA ALA A 185 -34.80 -8.76 26.02
C ALA A 185 -34.70 -8.64 27.56
N GLY A 186 -34.65 -9.76 28.30
CA GLY A 186 -34.48 -9.74 29.75
C GLY A 186 -33.11 -9.27 30.23
N GLN A 187 -32.12 -9.23 29.33
CA GLN A 187 -30.74 -8.80 29.62
C GLN A 187 -30.43 -7.39 29.09
N LEU A 188 -31.45 -6.71 28.57
CA LEU A 188 -31.33 -5.38 27.99
C LEU A 188 -31.93 -4.33 28.92
N THR A 189 -31.20 -3.22 29.11
CA THR A 189 -31.70 -2.04 29.82
C THR A 189 -32.04 -0.97 28.81
N LEU A 190 -33.29 -0.50 28.80
CA LEU A 190 -33.73 0.59 27.93
C LEU A 190 -33.08 1.91 28.36
N GLN A 191 -32.44 2.61 27.41
CA GLN A 191 -31.85 3.94 27.64
C GLN A 191 -32.70 5.07 27.08
N THR A 192 -33.47 4.82 26.01
CA THR A 192 -34.33 5.81 25.37
C THR A 192 -35.35 6.39 26.35
N LYS A 193 -35.50 7.72 26.36
CA LYS A 193 -36.44 8.43 27.22
C LYS A 193 -37.43 9.27 26.41
N GLY A 194 -38.69 9.25 26.84
CA GLY A 194 -39.73 10.12 26.28
C GLY A 194 -39.96 9.90 24.79
N ASN A 195 -39.86 10.97 24.00
CA ASN A 195 -40.16 11.00 22.56
C ASN A 195 -38.88 11.05 21.70
N GLU A 196 -37.78 10.48 22.19
CA GLU A 196 -36.58 10.28 21.37
C GLU A 196 -36.91 9.42 20.14
N GLN A 197 -36.31 9.78 19.00
CA GLN A 197 -36.59 9.16 17.70
C GLN A 197 -36.08 7.71 17.66
N ASP A 198 -34.87 7.49 18.17
CA ASP A 198 -34.21 6.19 18.16
C ASP A 198 -34.53 5.36 19.43
N LEU A 199 -34.54 4.04 19.29
CA LEU A 199 -34.65 3.11 20.41
C LEU A 199 -33.26 2.53 20.73
N LEU A 200 -32.82 2.72 21.96
CA LEU A 200 -31.48 2.38 22.43
C LEU A 200 -31.57 1.47 23.65
N TYR A 201 -30.93 0.32 23.56
CA TYR A 201 -30.74 -0.59 24.67
C TYR A 201 -29.26 -0.69 25.05
N THR A 202 -29.00 -0.99 26.32
CA THR A 202 -27.68 -1.39 26.82
C THR A 202 -27.70 -2.86 27.19
N ALA A 203 -26.75 -3.64 26.68
CA ALA A 203 -26.58 -5.05 27.06
C ALA A 203 -25.84 -5.16 28.40
N ALA A 204 -26.41 -5.85 29.38
CA ALA A 204 -25.83 -5.94 30.73
C ALA A 204 -24.44 -6.61 30.77
N ASP A 205 -24.19 -7.58 29.89
CA ASP A 205 -22.92 -8.29 29.72
C ASP A 205 -22.02 -7.69 28.61
N GLY A 206 -22.41 -6.53 28.09
CA GLY A 206 -21.83 -5.85 26.94
C GLY A 206 -20.56 -5.03 27.16
N LYS A 207 -19.98 -5.05 28.37
CA LYS A 207 -18.85 -4.18 28.72
C LYS A 207 -17.52 -4.69 28.12
N LEU A 208 -16.79 -3.79 27.46
CA LEU A 208 -15.47 -4.03 26.88
C LEU A 208 -14.55 -2.83 27.15
N GLY A 209 -13.67 -2.95 28.14
CA GLY A 209 -12.90 -1.80 28.61
C GLY A 209 -13.85 -0.70 29.11
N ASP A 210 -13.73 0.48 28.52
CA ASP A 210 -14.60 1.65 28.76
C ASP A 210 -15.74 1.77 27.74
N SER A 211 -15.79 0.87 26.76
CA SER A 211 -16.91 0.74 25.82
C SER A 211 -18.01 -0.14 26.39
N GLN A 212 -19.24 0.17 25.98
CA GLN A 212 -20.44 -0.55 26.38
C GLN A 212 -21.24 -0.90 25.13
N LEU A 213 -21.56 -2.19 24.94
CA LEU A 213 -22.42 -2.62 23.85
C LEU A 213 -23.82 -2.02 24.04
N GLN A 214 -24.25 -1.30 23.01
CA GLN A 214 -25.57 -0.75 22.85
C GLN A 214 -26.24 -1.38 21.64
N LEU A 215 -27.56 -1.54 21.69
CA LEU A 215 -28.35 -1.97 20.54
C LEU A 215 -29.20 -0.78 20.10
N LYS A 216 -28.93 -0.28 18.90
CA LYS A 216 -29.58 0.91 18.36
C LYS A 216 -30.56 0.52 17.27
N PHE A 217 -31.77 1.03 17.35
CA PHE A 217 -32.77 1.01 16.29
C PHE A 217 -33.10 2.44 15.89
N THR A 218 -33.19 2.68 14.57
CA THR A 218 -33.72 3.93 14.04
C THR A 218 -35.13 3.74 13.53
N TYR A 219 -35.92 4.80 13.63
CA TYR A 219 -37.32 4.82 13.18
C TYR A 219 -37.54 5.97 12.21
N GLU A 220 -38.34 5.69 11.19
CA GLU A 220 -38.83 6.68 10.24
C GLU A 220 -40.23 6.27 9.77
N TYR A 221 -41.15 7.24 9.71
CA TYR A 221 -42.57 7.03 9.41
C TYR A 221 -43.22 5.90 10.23
N GLY A 222 -42.80 5.74 11.49
CA GLY A 222 -43.32 4.76 12.43
C GLY A 222 -42.88 3.32 12.19
N GLN A 223 -41.89 3.11 11.33
CA GLN A 223 -41.33 1.80 11.01
C GLN A 223 -39.85 1.75 11.40
N ILE A 224 -39.36 0.55 11.72
CA ILE A 224 -37.94 0.32 11.96
C ILE A 224 -37.19 0.45 10.64
N ARG A 225 -36.20 1.34 10.61
CA ARG A 225 -35.32 1.52 9.44
C ARG A 225 -34.00 0.79 9.60
N SER A 226 -33.45 0.71 10.80
CA SER A 226 -32.21 -0.01 11.03
C SER A 226 -32.16 -0.68 12.40
N PHE A 227 -31.28 -1.67 12.49
CA PHE A 227 -30.80 -2.23 13.74
C PHE A 227 -29.29 -2.41 13.67
N GLN A 228 -28.58 -1.95 14.70
CA GLN A 228 -27.13 -2.16 14.80
C GLN A 228 -26.68 -2.40 16.24
N PRO A 229 -25.87 -3.44 16.50
CA PRO A 229 -25.09 -3.56 17.72
C PRO A 229 -23.87 -2.63 17.64
N VAL A 230 -23.81 -1.66 18.54
CA VAL A 230 -22.81 -0.59 18.54
C VAL A 230 -21.94 -0.71 19.79
N LEU A 231 -20.63 -0.85 19.57
CA LEU A 231 -19.61 -0.74 20.60
C LEU A 231 -18.82 0.55 20.34
N THR A 232 -19.23 1.62 20.98
CA THR A 232 -18.60 2.95 20.84
C THR A 232 -17.32 3.00 21.67
N PRO A 233 -16.14 3.25 21.07
CA PRO A 233 -14.94 3.62 21.82
C PRO A 233 -15.18 4.90 22.65
N PRO A 234 -14.43 5.13 23.74
CA PRO A 234 -14.54 6.37 24.51
C PRO A 234 -14.22 7.62 23.66
N ASP A 235 -14.90 8.74 23.89
CA ASP A 235 -14.70 10.00 23.16
C ASP A 235 -13.23 10.46 23.15
N THR A 236 -12.49 10.17 24.23
CA THR A 236 -11.05 10.48 24.32
C THR A 236 -10.22 9.72 23.29
N TYR A 237 -10.59 8.46 23.00
CA TYR A 237 -9.97 7.66 21.95
C TYR A 237 -10.37 8.15 20.56
N THR A 238 -11.66 8.39 20.31
CA THR A 238 -12.16 8.88 19.01
C THR A 238 -11.55 10.24 18.67
N ALA A 239 -11.44 11.16 19.65
CA ALA A 239 -10.77 12.43 19.46
C ALA A 239 -9.28 12.28 19.11
N TYR A 240 -8.58 11.35 19.78
CA TYR A 240 -7.18 11.02 19.47
C TYR A 240 -7.04 10.49 18.03
N VAL A 241 -7.86 9.54 17.61
CA VAL A 241 -7.83 8.97 16.25
C VAL A 241 -8.10 10.06 15.22
N LYS A 242 -9.07 10.95 15.46
CA LYS A 242 -9.38 12.06 14.56
C LYS A 242 -8.20 13.03 14.38
N GLU A 243 -7.52 13.39 15.46
CA GLU A 243 -6.31 14.24 15.41
C GLU A 243 -5.20 13.55 14.63
N GLN A 244 -4.98 12.26 14.91
CA GLN A 244 -4.04 11.44 14.18
C GLN A 244 -4.38 11.44 12.68
N THR A 245 -5.59 11.03 12.27
CA THR A 245 -5.99 10.96 10.85
C THR A 245 -5.84 12.32 10.13
N ALA A 246 -6.12 13.44 10.81
CA ALA A 246 -5.85 14.77 10.26
C ALA A 246 -4.35 15.01 10.01
N LEU A 247 -3.48 14.61 10.95
CA LEU A 247 -2.03 14.66 10.78
C LEU A 247 -1.56 13.75 9.63
N ALA A 248 -2.10 12.53 9.49
CA ALA A 248 -1.79 11.64 8.37
C ALA A 248 -2.08 12.32 7.03
N GLY A 249 -3.24 12.98 6.91
CA GLY A 249 -3.63 13.72 5.71
C GLY A 249 -2.61 14.81 5.36
N TRP A 250 -2.15 15.59 6.34
CA TRP A 250 -1.13 16.62 6.12
C TRP A 250 0.24 16.04 5.74
N LEU A 251 0.69 14.98 6.42
CA LEU A 251 1.95 14.31 6.13
C LEU A 251 1.96 13.69 4.73
N THR A 252 0.87 13.05 4.32
CA THR A 252 0.73 12.52 2.96
C THR A 252 0.63 13.64 1.92
N ALA A 253 -0.18 14.68 2.14
CA ALA A 253 -0.35 15.74 1.16
C ALA A 253 0.91 16.61 0.97
N LEU A 254 1.46 17.15 2.05
CA LEU A 254 2.61 18.07 2.01
C LEU A 254 3.95 17.34 2.04
N GLY A 255 4.05 16.24 2.79
CA GLY A 255 5.29 15.47 2.93
C GLY A 255 5.56 14.57 1.73
N TYR A 256 4.55 13.85 1.26
CA TYR A 256 4.68 12.97 0.11
C TYR A 256 4.23 13.64 -1.19
N GLY A 257 2.99 14.11 -1.28
CA GLY A 257 2.39 14.62 -2.52
C GLY A 257 3.17 15.79 -3.11
N LEU A 258 3.39 16.85 -2.34
CA LEU A 258 4.14 18.03 -2.78
C LEU A 258 5.58 17.70 -3.17
N PHE A 259 6.34 17.00 -2.31
CA PHE A 259 7.74 16.71 -2.61
C PHE A 259 7.92 15.70 -3.75
N THR A 260 6.99 14.76 -3.92
CA THR A 260 6.97 13.85 -5.08
C THR A 260 6.66 14.61 -6.37
N LEU A 261 5.73 15.56 -6.34
CA LEU A 261 5.47 16.46 -7.47
C LEU A 261 6.72 17.29 -7.81
N VAL A 262 7.40 17.85 -6.81
CA VAL A 262 8.66 18.58 -7.00
C VAL A 262 9.72 17.68 -7.65
N LEU A 263 9.88 16.44 -7.17
CA LEU A 263 10.78 15.46 -7.80
C LEU A 263 10.37 15.18 -9.25
N GLY A 264 9.08 15.02 -9.53
CA GLY A 264 8.57 14.81 -10.89
C GLY A 264 8.87 15.98 -11.83
N VAL A 265 8.65 17.22 -11.40
CA VAL A 265 8.99 18.42 -12.19
C VAL A 265 10.49 18.51 -12.43
N LEU A 266 11.30 18.27 -11.39
CA LEU A 266 12.76 18.22 -11.54
C LEU A 266 13.20 17.09 -12.48
N ALA A 267 12.49 15.96 -12.51
CA ALA A 267 12.80 14.87 -13.43
C ALA A 267 12.62 15.28 -14.89
N ILE A 268 11.60 16.09 -15.21
CA ILE A 268 11.41 16.68 -16.55
C ILE A 268 12.62 17.57 -16.89
N VAL A 269 12.98 18.48 -15.99
CA VAL A 269 14.10 19.42 -16.17
C VAL A 269 15.42 18.66 -16.39
N PHE A 270 15.75 17.69 -15.53
CA PHE A 270 16.96 16.90 -15.65
C PHE A 270 16.94 15.95 -16.85
N GLY A 271 15.77 15.44 -17.26
CA GLY A 271 15.60 14.70 -18.50
C GLY A 271 16.02 15.52 -19.71
N ALA A 272 15.64 16.80 -19.77
CA ALA A 272 16.06 17.73 -20.80
C ALA A 272 17.55 18.09 -20.71
N LEU A 273 18.04 18.46 -19.52
CA LEU A 273 19.44 18.85 -19.30
C LEU A 273 20.44 17.71 -19.52
N LYS A 274 20.02 16.46 -19.26
CA LYS A 274 20.85 15.25 -19.40
C LYS A 274 20.53 14.43 -20.63
N ARG A 275 19.82 15.01 -21.61
CA ARG A 275 19.48 14.37 -22.89
C ARG A 275 20.66 13.74 -23.65
N ARG A 276 21.88 14.25 -23.47
CA ARG A 276 23.11 13.70 -24.09
C ARG A 276 23.61 12.41 -23.43
N HIS A 277 23.21 12.15 -22.19
CA HIS A 277 23.65 10.99 -21.39
C HIS A 277 22.55 9.93 -21.20
N THR A 278 21.35 10.16 -21.74
CA THR A 278 20.18 9.28 -21.62
C THR A 278 19.53 9.05 -22.98
N SER A 279 18.45 8.27 -23.02
CA SER A 279 17.61 8.12 -24.20
C SER A 279 16.13 8.21 -23.82
N PHE A 280 15.39 9.03 -24.57
CA PHE A 280 13.93 9.19 -24.44
C PHE A 280 13.13 7.96 -24.89
N LYS A 281 13.80 6.92 -25.40
CA LYS A 281 13.14 5.61 -25.62
C LYS A 281 13.10 4.76 -24.34
N ARG A 282 13.83 5.17 -23.29
CA ARG A 282 13.90 4.44 -22.01
C ARG A 282 12.73 4.79 -21.11
N GLY A 283 12.31 3.83 -20.31
CA GLY A 283 11.23 4.05 -19.34
C GLY A 283 9.84 3.89 -19.92
N ILE A 284 9.62 4.12 -21.22
CA ILE A 284 8.28 4.04 -21.85
C ILE A 284 7.54 2.75 -21.48
N VAL A 285 8.16 1.59 -21.67
CA VAL A 285 7.52 0.29 -21.37
C VAL A 285 7.15 0.18 -19.89
N LEU A 286 8.06 0.57 -18.98
CA LEU A 286 7.82 0.49 -17.53
C LEU A 286 6.75 1.49 -17.08
N SER A 287 6.72 2.69 -17.65
CA SER A 287 5.70 3.71 -17.39
C SER A 287 4.34 3.33 -17.94
N VAL A 288 4.28 2.66 -19.09
CA VAL A 288 3.02 2.11 -19.64
C VAL A 288 2.50 0.97 -18.77
N ILE A 289 3.37 0.05 -18.33
CA ILE A 289 2.99 -1.02 -17.39
C ILE A 289 2.46 -0.42 -16.08
N TYR A 290 3.18 0.55 -15.50
CA TYR A 290 2.74 1.28 -14.32
C TYR A 290 1.36 1.92 -14.53
N CYS A 291 1.18 2.66 -15.64
CA CYS A 291 -0.07 3.35 -15.96
C CYS A 291 -1.23 2.35 -16.08
N ALA A 292 -1.03 1.27 -16.85
CA ALA A 292 -2.04 0.24 -17.07
C ALA A 292 -2.48 -0.42 -15.75
N ILE A 293 -1.53 -0.79 -14.89
CA ILE A 293 -1.83 -1.37 -13.57
C ILE A 293 -2.53 -0.35 -12.68
N SER A 294 -2.10 0.92 -12.67
CA SER A 294 -2.70 1.97 -11.83
C SER A 294 -4.16 2.29 -12.22
N ILE A 295 -4.46 2.34 -13.53
CA ILE A 295 -5.83 2.53 -14.03
C ILE A 295 -6.66 1.30 -13.70
N PHE A 296 -6.11 0.11 -13.95
CA PHE A 296 -6.77 -1.14 -13.60
C PHE A 296 -7.08 -1.23 -12.10
N SER A 297 -6.18 -0.78 -11.22
CA SER A 297 -6.40 -0.76 -9.77
C SER A 297 -7.64 0.03 -9.37
N VAL A 298 -7.84 1.21 -9.97
CA VAL A 298 -9.03 2.04 -9.70
C VAL A 298 -10.29 1.32 -10.14
N VAL A 299 -10.27 0.68 -11.31
CA VAL A 299 -11.40 -0.13 -11.79
C VAL A 299 -11.62 -1.36 -10.89
N ASN A 300 -10.54 -1.98 -10.41
CA ASN A 300 -10.62 -3.16 -9.56
C ASN A 300 -11.25 -2.84 -8.21
N MET A 301 -11.05 -1.63 -7.69
CA MET A 301 -11.64 -1.12 -6.45
C MET A 301 -13.03 -0.49 -6.64
N TRP A 302 -13.65 -0.62 -7.81
CA TRP A 302 -14.97 -0.03 -8.07
C TRP A 302 -16.04 -0.34 -7.01
N PRO A 303 -16.18 -1.58 -6.48
CA PRO A 303 -17.22 -1.88 -5.50
C PRO A 303 -17.16 -1.00 -4.25
N ILE A 304 -15.97 -0.86 -3.65
CA ILE A 304 -15.79 -0.01 -2.47
C ILE A 304 -15.82 1.49 -2.82
N LEU A 305 -15.37 1.88 -4.02
CA LEU A 305 -15.51 3.27 -4.46
C LEU A 305 -16.97 3.66 -4.61
N VAL A 306 -17.81 2.79 -5.18
CA VAL A 306 -19.27 2.97 -5.28
C VAL A 306 -19.85 3.13 -3.89
N ASP A 307 -19.52 2.23 -2.97
CA ASP A 307 -20.05 2.25 -1.61
C ASP A 307 -19.68 3.55 -0.87
N ILE A 308 -18.39 3.91 -0.83
CA ILE A 308 -17.90 5.10 -0.13
C ILE A 308 -18.37 6.41 -0.79
N THR A 309 -18.39 6.48 -2.13
CA THR A 309 -18.55 7.76 -2.83
C THR A 309 -19.92 7.97 -3.45
N LEU A 310 -20.66 6.92 -3.82
CA LEU A 310 -22.02 7.04 -4.38
C LEU A 310 -23.10 6.96 -3.29
N GLY A 311 -22.70 6.59 -2.07
CA GLY A 311 -23.49 6.69 -0.84
C GLY A 311 -23.56 8.09 -0.23
N GLU A 312 -22.81 9.07 -0.76
CA GLU A 312 -22.93 10.50 -0.42
C GLU A 312 -23.64 11.24 -1.56
N SER A 313 -24.97 11.32 -1.52
CA SER A 313 -25.93 12.24 -2.20
C SER A 313 -25.74 12.77 -3.64
N ASN A 314 -24.61 12.59 -4.34
CA ASN A 314 -24.39 13.10 -5.70
C ASN A 314 -23.43 12.23 -6.53
N LYS A 315 -24.01 11.26 -7.26
CA LYS A 315 -23.30 10.36 -8.17
C LYS A 315 -22.38 11.09 -9.17
N ILE A 316 -22.72 12.32 -9.55
CA ILE A 316 -21.91 13.13 -10.48
C ILE A 316 -20.58 13.52 -9.82
N VAL A 317 -20.60 13.93 -8.55
CA VAL A 317 -19.38 14.31 -7.82
C VAL A 317 -18.44 13.12 -7.70
N SER A 318 -18.97 11.94 -7.40
CA SER A 318 -18.21 10.70 -7.28
C SER A 318 -17.54 10.31 -8.61
N TYR A 319 -18.28 10.36 -9.73
CA TYR A 319 -17.70 10.12 -11.06
C TYR A 319 -16.63 11.16 -11.43
N VAL A 320 -16.80 12.43 -11.02
CA VAL A 320 -15.79 13.48 -11.21
C VAL A 320 -14.52 13.18 -10.40
N ILE A 321 -14.65 12.74 -9.14
CA ILE A 321 -13.51 12.37 -8.28
C ILE A 321 -12.76 11.18 -8.88
N ILE A 322 -13.47 10.13 -9.31
CA ILE A 322 -12.84 8.96 -9.95
C ILE A 322 -12.17 9.36 -11.27
N GLY A 323 -12.83 10.20 -12.08
CA GLY A 323 -12.26 10.73 -13.32
C GLY A 323 -10.98 11.54 -13.07
N LEU A 324 -10.96 12.36 -12.02
CA LEU A 324 -9.77 13.11 -11.60
C LEU A 324 -8.65 12.16 -11.15
N GLN A 325 -8.95 11.13 -10.36
CA GLN A 325 -7.95 10.14 -9.93
C GLN A 325 -7.31 9.42 -11.12
N LEU A 326 -8.10 9.06 -12.14
CA LEU A 326 -7.57 8.45 -13.37
C LEU A 326 -6.64 9.39 -14.13
N ILE A 327 -6.98 10.68 -14.22
CA ILE A 327 -6.12 11.70 -14.83
C ILE A 327 -4.81 11.86 -14.03
N LEU A 328 -4.90 11.89 -12.71
CA LEU A 328 -3.73 11.97 -11.83
C LEU A 328 -2.81 10.75 -11.97
N ASN A 329 -3.36 9.54 -12.14
CA ASN A 329 -2.58 8.33 -12.41
C ASN A 329 -1.82 8.42 -13.74
N ILE A 330 -2.45 8.94 -14.80
CA ILE A 330 -1.79 9.18 -16.09
C ILE A 330 -0.67 10.22 -15.94
N LEU A 331 -0.94 11.33 -15.24
CA LEU A 331 0.08 12.35 -14.96
C LEU A 331 1.26 11.76 -14.19
N MET A 332 1.00 10.94 -13.17
CA MET A 332 2.04 10.26 -12.39
C MET A 332 2.87 9.32 -13.27
N ALA A 333 2.25 8.60 -14.21
CA ALA A 333 2.98 7.77 -15.17
C ALA A 333 3.90 8.58 -16.09
N VAL A 334 3.51 9.80 -16.46
CA VAL A 334 4.35 10.74 -17.22
C VAL A 334 5.53 11.23 -16.38
N LEU A 335 5.30 11.63 -15.12
CA LEU A 335 6.36 12.05 -14.20
C LEU A 335 7.34 10.90 -13.91
N LEU A 336 6.82 9.68 -13.77
CA LEU A 336 7.61 8.46 -13.66
C LEU A 336 8.48 8.21 -14.90
N TYR A 337 7.93 8.39 -16.11
CA TYR A 337 8.70 8.30 -17.35
C TYR A 337 9.89 9.26 -17.35
N PHE A 338 9.69 10.52 -16.95
CA PHE A 338 10.78 11.47 -16.85
C PHE A 338 11.77 11.13 -15.72
N SER A 339 11.32 10.48 -14.65
CA SER A 339 12.20 9.96 -13.59
C SER A 339 13.16 8.90 -14.14
N PHE A 340 12.71 8.02 -15.03
CA PHE A 340 13.59 7.10 -15.75
C PHE A 340 14.62 7.83 -16.64
N VAL A 341 14.16 8.79 -17.44
CA VAL A 341 15.01 9.52 -18.40
C VAL A 341 16.06 10.36 -17.68
N GLY A 342 15.63 11.19 -16.73
CA GLY A 342 16.48 12.06 -15.93
C GLY A 342 17.42 11.27 -15.00
N GLY A 343 16.91 10.22 -14.36
CA GLY A 343 17.68 9.34 -13.50
C GLY A 343 18.81 8.62 -14.24
N ASP A 344 18.52 7.95 -15.37
CA ASP A 344 19.56 7.30 -16.19
C ASP A 344 20.63 8.30 -16.64
N GLY A 345 20.21 9.50 -17.08
CA GLY A 345 21.13 10.55 -17.50
C GLY A 345 22.06 11.04 -16.39
N LEU A 346 21.54 11.20 -15.16
CA LEU A 346 22.31 11.63 -13.99
C LEU A 346 23.40 10.64 -13.59
N TRP A 347 23.11 9.34 -13.64
CA TRP A 347 24.08 8.31 -13.30
C TRP A 347 25.11 8.11 -14.41
N ARG A 348 24.68 8.11 -15.68
CA ARG A 348 25.57 7.95 -16.84
C ARG A 348 26.49 9.14 -17.05
N GLU A 349 26.07 10.36 -16.73
CA GLU A 349 26.94 11.55 -16.70
C GLU A 349 28.18 11.33 -15.81
N ARG A 350 28.04 10.54 -14.73
CA ARG A 350 29.12 10.21 -13.80
C ARG A 350 29.92 8.96 -14.20
N GLY A 351 29.70 8.43 -15.41
CA GLY A 351 30.31 7.19 -15.86
C GLY A 351 29.78 5.94 -15.14
N ILE A 352 28.62 6.02 -14.47
CA ILE A 352 28.03 4.90 -13.72
C ILE A 352 26.83 4.34 -14.48
N ASN A 353 26.86 3.02 -14.74
CA ASN A 353 25.75 2.27 -15.30
C ASN A 353 24.98 1.55 -14.17
N ILE A 354 24.02 2.27 -13.56
CA ILE A 354 23.19 1.71 -12.48
C ILE A 354 21.92 1.00 -12.99
N TRP A 355 21.53 1.29 -14.24
CA TRP A 355 20.41 0.67 -14.93
C TRP A 355 20.87 0.15 -16.31
N PRO A 356 21.38 -1.09 -16.36
CA PRO A 356 21.87 -1.71 -17.58
C PRO A 356 20.80 -1.88 -18.68
N ARG A 357 21.24 -2.00 -19.94
CA ARG A 357 20.40 -2.18 -21.14
C ARG A 357 20.49 -3.59 -21.69
N SER A 358 19.41 -4.03 -22.35
CA SER A 358 19.33 -5.36 -22.96
C SER A 358 20.37 -5.67 -24.05
N LYS A 359 21.02 -4.64 -24.59
CA LYS A 359 22.12 -4.77 -25.57
C LYS A 359 23.52 -4.75 -24.94
N GLU A 360 23.63 -4.53 -23.63
CA GLU A 360 24.93 -4.47 -22.94
C GLU A 360 25.41 -5.87 -22.55
N ILE A 361 26.72 -6.11 -22.70
CA ILE A 361 27.36 -7.41 -22.42
C ILE A 361 27.11 -7.82 -20.97
N GLY A 362 26.70 -9.07 -20.75
CA GLY A 362 26.37 -9.60 -19.42
C GLY A 362 24.96 -9.29 -18.90
N TYR A 363 24.12 -8.54 -19.64
CA TYR A 363 22.79 -8.11 -19.17
C TYR A 363 21.87 -9.26 -18.75
N GLY A 364 21.77 -10.34 -19.53
CA GLY A 364 20.88 -11.46 -19.21
C GLY A 364 21.22 -12.08 -17.85
N LYS A 365 22.51 -12.38 -17.60
CA LYS A 365 22.96 -12.88 -16.29
C LYS A 365 22.78 -11.83 -15.20
N TYR A 366 23.06 -10.56 -15.48
CA TYR A 366 22.81 -9.48 -14.53
C TYR A 366 21.36 -9.48 -14.03
N VAL A 367 20.37 -9.69 -14.91
CA VAL A 367 18.96 -9.79 -14.54
C VAL A 367 18.68 -11.03 -13.67
N LEU A 368 19.20 -12.21 -14.03
CA LEU A 368 19.06 -13.42 -13.20
C LEU A 368 19.67 -13.27 -11.80
N HIS A 369 20.87 -12.69 -11.72
CA HIS A 369 21.50 -12.43 -10.43
C HIS A 369 20.75 -11.34 -9.64
N SER A 370 20.15 -10.36 -10.32
CA SER A 370 19.32 -9.32 -9.70
C SER A 370 18.08 -9.91 -9.04
N VAL A 371 17.35 -10.81 -9.72
CA VAL A 371 16.16 -11.44 -9.13
C VAL A 371 16.53 -12.37 -7.98
N ALA A 372 17.64 -13.13 -8.09
CA ALA A 372 18.12 -13.98 -7.02
C ALA A 372 18.50 -13.17 -5.77
N VAL A 373 19.19 -12.05 -5.95
CA VAL A 373 19.46 -11.08 -4.88
C VAL A 373 18.15 -10.49 -4.35
N GLY A 374 17.19 -10.20 -5.23
CA GLY A 374 15.86 -9.71 -4.88
C GLY A 374 15.13 -10.62 -3.90
N TYR A 375 15.05 -11.93 -4.18
CA TYR A 375 14.45 -12.90 -3.24
C TYR A 375 15.16 -12.94 -1.90
N LEU A 376 16.49 -12.94 -1.90
CA LEU A 376 17.26 -12.96 -0.65
C LEU A 376 17.01 -11.70 0.18
N TYR A 377 16.98 -10.52 -0.44
CA TYR A 377 16.66 -9.28 0.27
C TYR A 377 15.20 -9.18 0.68
N ALA A 378 14.25 -9.69 -0.10
CA ALA A 378 12.85 -9.72 0.30
C ALA A 378 12.67 -10.51 1.60
N LEU A 379 13.30 -11.68 1.74
CA LEU A 379 13.28 -12.46 2.98
C LEU A 379 13.98 -11.75 4.15
N ILE A 380 15.09 -11.05 3.89
CA ILE A 380 15.75 -10.21 4.90
C ILE A 380 14.82 -9.08 5.34
N LEU A 381 14.18 -8.38 4.39
CA LEU A 381 13.28 -7.27 4.63
C LEU A 381 12.05 -7.70 5.46
N LEU A 382 11.46 -8.87 5.17
CA LEU A 382 10.37 -9.44 5.97
C LEU A 382 10.78 -9.62 7.44
N GLY A 383 11.97 -10.19 7.69
CA GLY A 383 12.48 -10.34 9.05
C GLY A 383 12.82 -9.02 9.74
N VAL A 384 13.42 -8.08 9.01
CA VAL A 384 13.74 -6.73 9.52
C VAL A 384 12.46 -5.98 9.87
N GLN A 385 11.45 -5.99 9.00
CA GLN A 385 10.15 -5.38 9.27
C GLN A 385 9.50 -6.00 10.52
N SER A 386 9.54 -7.33 10.63
CA SER A 386 9.00 -8.03 11.82
C SER A 386 9.66 -7.59 13.12
N ILE A 387 10.99 -7.43 13.14
CA ILE A 387 11.71 -6.93 14.31
C ILE A 387 11.33 -5.47 14.60
N ILE A 388 11.29 -4.61 13.58
CA ILE A 388 10.98 -3.20 13.78
C ILE A 388 9.59 -3.04 14.39
N TYR A 389 8.58 -3.73 13.86
CA TYR A 389 7.23 -3.70 14.43
C TYR A 389 7.20 -4.18 15.87
N LEU A 390 7.86 -5.31 16.18
CA LEU A 390 7.95 -5.80 17.55
C LEU A 390 8.57 -4.76 18.50
N ILE A 391 9.60 -4.04 18.05
CA ILE A 391 10.21 -2.95 18.83
C ILE A 391 9.24 -1.79 18.98
N LEU A 392 8.58 -1.36 17.91
CA LEU A 392 7.66 -0.23 17.93
C LEU A 392 6.42 -0.49 18.81
N GLU A 393 5.86 -1.70 18.75
CA GLU A 393 4.76 -2.13 19.60
C GLU A 393 5.17 -2.11 21.08
N ASN A 394 6.32 -2.72 21.43
CA ASN A 394 6.76 -2.81 22.82
C ASN A 394 7.30 -1.49 23.39
N ALA A 395 7.97 -0.67 22.57
CA ALA A 395 8.62 0.55 23.04
C ALA A 395 7.70 1.78 22.97
N LEU A 396 6.82 1.86 21.96
CA LEU A 396 5.99 3.03 21.69
C LEU A 396 4.48 2.74 21.78
N GLY A 397 4.09 1.49 22.06
CA GLY A 397 2.68 1.10 22.11
C GLY A 397 2.00 1.21 20.75
N VAL A 398 2.74 0.96 19.66
CA VAL A 398 2.18 1.01 18.32
C VAL A 398 1.12 -0.07 18.14
N TYR A 399 -0.02 0.32 17.60
CA TYR A 399 -1.12 -0.57 17.25
C TYR A 399 -1.66 -0.26 15.85
N SER A 400 -2.31 -1.24 15.22
CA SER A 400 -2.99 -1.08 13.95
C SER A 400 -4.51 -1.22 14.14
N ALA A 401 -5.26 -0.57 13.27
CA ALA A 401 -6.66 -0.89 13.03
C ALA A 401 -6.82 -1.60 11.68
N THR A 402 -7.96 -2.25 11.51
CA THR A 402 -8.39 -2.81 10.24
C THR A 402 -8.72 -1.71 9.22
N ASP A 403 -8.60 -2.05 7.94
CA ASP A 403 -8.94 -1.17 6.82
C ASP A 403 -9.64 -1.98 5.72
N ASP A 404 -10.80 -1.51 5.27
CA ASP A 404 -11.59 -2.11 4.20
C ASP A 404 -11.26 -1.50 2.82
N THR A 405 -10.67 -0.31 2.76
CA THR A 405 -10.38 0.39 1.51
C THR A 405 -9.33 -0.30 0.64
N SER A 406 -8.41 -1.04 1.26
CA SER A 406 -7.35 -1.79 0.57
C SER A 406 -7.57 -3.32 0.56
N SER A 407 -8.75 -3.78 0.99
CA SER A 407 -9.03 -5.21 1.14
C SER A 407 -9.26 -5.93 -0.20
N PRO A 408 -8.65 -7.12 -0.42
CA PRO A 408 -8.94 -7.96 -1.58
C PRO A 408 -10.42 -8.37 -1.69
N TYR A 409 -11.16 -8.41 -0.58
CA TYR A 409 -12.60 -8.70 -0.58
C TYR A 409 -13.45 -7.63 -1.27
N ASN A 410 -12.91 -6.42 -1.41
CA ASN A 410 -13.54 -5.28 -2.03
C ASN A 410 -13.11 -5.06 -3.48
N MET A 411 -12.47 -6.07 -4.08
CA MET A 411 -11.98 -6.02 -5.46
C MET A 411 -12.86 -6.84 -6.41
N ILE A 412 -13.09 -6.33 -7.63
CA ILE A 412 -13.78 -7.09 -8.70
C ILE A 412 -12.99 -8.36 -9.04
N TYR A 413 -11.68 -8.22 -9.18
CA TYR A 413 -10.75 -9.30 -9.50
C TYR A 413 -9.65 -9.35 -8.42
N PRO A 414 -9.91 -9.99 -7.26
CA PRO A 414 -8.93 -10.14 -6.18
C PRO A 414 -7.66 -10.86 -6.66
N ALA A 415 -7.82 -11.77 -7.62
CA ALA A 415 -6.74 -12.47 -8.32
C ALA A 415 -5.66 -11.52 -8.87
N LEU A 416 -6.00 -10.28 -9.23
CA LEU A 416 -5.08 -9.31 -9.82
C LEU A 416 -4.44 -8.38 -8.79
N PHE A 417 -4.81 -8.48 -7.50
CA PHE A 417 -4.27 -7.67 -6.41
C PHE A 417 -2.73 -7.65 -6.36
N PRO A 418 -2.01 -8.80 -6.47
CA PRO A 418 -0.56 -8.77 -6.39
C PRO A 418 0.15 -8.07 -7.57
N LEU A 419 -0.57 -7.67 -8.63
CA LEU A 419 0.03 -6.84 -9.69
C LEU A 419 0.43 -5.44 -9.19
N LEU A 420 -0.19 -4.95 -8.11
CA LEU A 420 0.16 -3.67 -7.50
C LEU A 420 1.60 -3.65 -6.97
N ALA A 421 2.16 -4.81 -6.57
CA ALA A 421 3.57 -4.94 -6.22
C ALA A 421 4.51 -4.47 -7.36
N TRP A 422 4.13 -4.74 -8.62
CA TRP A 422 4.89 -4.26 -9.79
C TRP A 422 4.72 -2.77 -10.01
N MET A 423 3.51 -2.23 -9.79
CA MET A 423 3.26 -0.79 -9.87
C MET A 423 4.12 -0.04 -8.82
N ALA A 424 4.08 -0.47 -7.57
CA ALA A 424 4.84 0.11 -6.46
C ALA A 424 6.35 -0.01 -6.70
N GLY A 425 6.86 -1.24 -6.88
CA GLY A 425 8.29 -1.48 -7.06
C GLY A 425 8.90 -0.80 -8.30
N ILE A 426 8.16 -0.65 -9.40
CA ILE A 426 8.64 0.10 -10.58
C ILE A 426 8.59 1.62 -10.31
N GLY A 427 7.46 2.11 -9.81
CA GLY A 427 7.21 3.53 -9.63
C GLY A 427 8.15 4.15 -8.60
N GLU A 428 8.18 3.55 -7.41
CA GLU A 428 8.87 4.09 -6.25
C GLU A 428 10.39 3.99 -6.38
N GLU A 429 10.91 2.88 -6.89
CA GLU A 429 12.35 2.75 -7.12
C GLU A 429 12.84 3.70 -8.21
N ALA A 430 12.01 4.02 -9.20
CA ALA A 430 12.37 4.97 -10.25
C ALA A 430 12.39 6.41 -9.73
N VAL A 431 11.36 6.82 -8.99
CA VAL A 431 11.23 8.19 -8.46
C VAL A 431 12.23 8.43 -7.34
N TYR A 432 12.25 7.59 -6.31
CA TYR A 432 13.03 7.86 -5.10
C TYR A 432 14.49 7.43 -5.24
N ARG A 433 14.77 6.27 -5.84
CA ARG A 433 16.14 5.72 -5.88
C ARG A 433 16.87 6.11 -7.15
N LEU A 434 16.31 5.81 -8.32
CA LEU A 434 16.98 6.10 -9.59
C LEU A 434 17.12 7.61 -9.82
N PHE A 435 16.01 8.35 -9.76
CA PHE A 435 16.01 9.80 -9.96
C PHE A 435 16.40 10.56 -8.69
N GLY A 436 15.66 10.37 -7.60
CA GLY A 436 15.78 11.15 -6.36
C GLY A 436 17.20 11.13 -5.77
N ILE A 437 17.77 9.94 -5.53
CA ILE A 437 19.14 9.83 -5.00
C ILE A 437 20.14 10.43 -6.00
N GLY A 438 19.97 10.16 -7.30
CA GLY A 438 20.84 10.68 -8.35
C GLY A 438 20.93 12.21 -8.32
N MET A 439 19.76 12.86 -8.22
CA MET A 439 19.56 14.31 -8.21
C MET A 439 20.03 14.92 -6.90
N LEU A 440 19.54 14.46 -5.74
CA LEU A 440 19.92 15.02 -4.45
C LEU A 440 21.40 14.80 -4.14
N LYS A 441 22.01 13.68 -4.56
CA LYS A 441 23.46 13.50 -4.49
C LYS A 441 24.21 14.54 -5.30
N LYS A 442 23.64 15.02 -6.42
CA LYS A 442 24.25 16.09 -7.23
C LYS A 442 24.22 17.41 -6.47
N LEU A 443 23.10 17.72 -5.82
CA LEU A 443 22.87 18.98 -5.11
C LEU A 443 23.63 19.04 -3.79
N LEU A 444 23.48 18.00 -2.96
CA LEU A 444 23.97 17.95 -1.58
C LEU A 444 25.37 17.36 -1.45
N ARG A 445 25.89 16.72 -2.50
CA ARG A 445 27.19 16.03 -2.53
C ARG A 445 27.37 14.93 -1.46
N ASN A 446 26.29 14.53 -0.78
CA ASN A 446 26.27 13.49 0.24
C ASN A 446 25.28 12.38 -0.15
N THR A 447 25.79 11.15 -0.29
CA THR A 447 24.96 10.00 -0.70
C THR A 447 23.99 9.57 0.40
N PHE A 448 24.42 9.59 1.67
CA PHE A 448 23.58 9.19 2.80
C PHE A 448 22.40 10.15 2.97
N VAL A 449 22.66 11.47 2.96
CA VAL A 449 21.61 12.49 3.07
C VAL A 449 20.63 12.39 1.90
N ALA A 450 21.12 12.14 0.69
CA ALA A 450 20.25 11.91 -0.47
C ALA A 450 19.33 10.71 -0.26
N CYS A 451 19.85 9.56 0.22
CA CYS A 451 19.04 8.38 0.52
C CYS A 451 18.01 8.64 1.63
N PHE A 452 18.43 9.32 2.69
CA PHE A 452 17.57 9.66 3.82
C PHE A 452 16.38 10.52 3.38
N ILE A 453 16.63 11.62 2.66
CA ILE A 453 15.57 12.54 2.21
C ILE A 453 14.60 11.83 1.27
N THR A 454 15.10 11.11 0.26
CA THR A 454 14.21 10.38 -0.67
C THR A 454 13.39 9.31 0.02
N THR A 455 14.00 8.63 1.01
CA THR A 455 13.30 7.62 1.79
C THR A 455 12.24 8.24 2.68
N MET A 456 12.53 9.38 3.31
CA MET A 456 11.55 10.08 4.15
C MET A 456 10.35 10.57 3.33
N ILE A 457 10.57 11.16 2.15
CA ILE A 457 9.47 11.58 1.25
C ILE A 457 8.57 10.37 0.94
N TRP A 458 9.17 9.24 0.56
CA TRP A 458 8.45 8.00 0.28
C TRP A 458 7.66 7.49 1.50
N ALA A 459 8.31 7.45 2.67
CA ALA A 459 7.74 6.96 3.92
C ALA A 459 6.53 7.80 4.39
N LEU A 460 6.53 9.10 4.15
CA LEU A 460 5.41 10.00 4.44
C LEU A 460 4.15 9.70 3.59
N GLY A 461 4.30 9.01 2.46
CA GLY A 461 3.16 8.60 1.62
C GLY A 461 2.34 7.45 2.20
N HIS A 462 2.84 6.83 3.27
CA HIS A 462 2.27 5.65 3.88
C HIS A 462 1.60 5.96 5.22
N THR A 463 1.39 7.24 5.56
CA THR A 463 0.78 7.64 6.82
C THR A 463 -0.74 7.44 6.87
N LEU A 464 -1.38 7.17 5.73
CA LEU A 464 -2.82 6.88 5.65
C LEU A 464 -3.17 5.45 6.07
N TYR A 465 -2.19 4.54 6.19
CA TYR A 465 -2.45 3.25 6.81
C TYR A 465 -2.79 3.48 8.30
N PRO A 466 -3.84 2.84 8.84
CA PRO A 466 -4.31 3.09 10.19
C PRO A 466 -3.41 2.42 11.23
N ILE A 467 -2.18 2.90 11.34
CA ILE A 467 -1.16 2.48 12.30
C ILE A 467 -0.88 3.67 13.20
N TYR A 468 -1.11 3.51 14.49
CA TYR A 468 -1.09 4.59 15.47
C TYR A 468 0.00 4.37 16.52
N PRO A 469 0.66 5.44 16.99
CA PRO A 469 0.62 6.80 16.46
C PRO A 469 1.21 6.87 15.05
N ILE A 470 0.70 7.77 14.20
CA ILE A 470 0.99 7.77 12.75
C ILE A 470 2.46 7.96 12.41
N TYR A 471 3.20 8.68 13.25
CA TYR A 471 4.62 8.89 13.02
C TYR A 471 5.45 7.59 13.05
N SER A 472 4.90 6.51 13.63
CA SER A 472 5.57 5.20 13.69
C SER A 472 5.82 4.61 12.30
N ARG A 473 4.88 4.78 11.37
CA ARG A 473 4.97 4.23 10.02
C ARG A 473 6.10 4.88 9.20
N PRO A 474 6.27 6.22 9.18
CA PRO A 474 7.45 6.83 8.60
C PRO A 474 8.78 6.42 9.23
N ILE A 475 8.81 6.20 10.55
CA ILE A 475 10.02 5.72 11.25
C ILE A 475 10.38 4.30 10.78
N GLU A 476 9.41 3.39 10.74
CA GLU A 476 9.60 2.03 10.26
C GLU A 476 10.11 2.02 8.82
N LEU A 477 9.40 2.71 7.92
CA LEU A 477 9.71 2.77 6.50
C LEU A 477 11.01 3.53 6.22
N LEU A 478 11.48 4.39 7.13
CA LEU A 478 12.81 4.98 7.02
C LEU A 478 13.91 3.91 7.01
N PHE A 479 13.84 2.93 7.91
CA PHE A 479 14.81 1.83 7.93
C PHE A 479 14.70 0.94 6.68
N ILE A 480 13.48 0.54 6.32
CA ILE A 480 13.21 -0.28 5.14
C ILE A 480 13.67 0.42 3.85
N GLY A 481 13.34 1.69 3.68
CA GLY A 481 13.69 2.45 2.50
C GLY A 481 15.18 2.78 2.40
N LEU A 482 15.90 2.87 3.52
CA LEU A 482 17.36 2.92 3.54
C LEU A 482 17.99 1.57 3.14
N LEU A 483 17.36 0.44 3.48
CA LEU A 483 17.76 -0.87 2.96
C LEU A 483 17.54 -0.96 1.44
N PHE A 484 16.40 -0.50 0.92
CA PHE A 484 16.20 -0.39 -0.55
C PHE A 484 17.25 0.52 -1.20
N SER A 485 17.57 1.66 -0.57
CA SER A 485 18.65 2.54 -1.03
C SER A 485 20.02 1.83 -1.05
N PHE A 486 20.30 1.01 -0.05
CA PHE A 486 21.50 0.17 -0.02
C PHE A 486 21.51 -0.86 -1.15
N ILE A 487 20.40 -1.58 -1.37
CA ILE A 487 20.26 -2.55 -2.46
C ILE A 487 20.50 -1.87 -3.81
N PHE A 488 19.88 -0.71 -4.03
CA PHE A 488 20.04 0.10 -5.23
C PHE A 488 21.50 0.53 -5.46
N LEU A 489 22.18 1.07 -4.45
CA LEU A 489 23.56 1.52 -4.58
C LEU A 489 24.55 0.35 -4.74
N ARG A 490 24.26 -0.80 -4.13
CA ARG A 490 25.16 -1.98 -4.11
C ARG A 490 24.98 -2.91 -5.30
N TYR A 491 23.74 -3.11 -5.75
CA TYR A 491 23.33 -4.10 -6.77
C TYR A 491 22.58 -3.46 -7.96
N GLY A 492 22.33 -2.16 -7.95
CA GLY A 492 21.74 -1.42 -9.07
C GLY A 492 20.21 -1.48 -9.12
N PHE A 493 19.65 -0.76 -10.10
CA PHE A 493 18.22 -0.49 -10.21
C PHE A 493 17.37 -1.76 -10.32
N ILE A 494 17.77 -2.70 -11.17
CA ILE A 494 16.99 -3.92 -11.43
C ILE A 494 16.88 -4.80 -10.16
N ALA A 495 17.94 -4.87 -9.36
CA ALA A 495 17.92 -5.63 -8.11
C ALA A 495 17.03 -4.98 -7.04
N ALA A 496 17.02 -3.64 -6.95
CA ALA A 496 16.14 -2.91 -6.05
C ALA A 496 14.66 -3.10 -6.41
N VAL A 497 14.32 -2.96 -7.71
CA VAL A 497 12.96 -3.23 -8.21
C VAL A 497 12.55 -4.66 -7.89
N PHE A 498 13.37 -5.68 -8.19
CA PHE A 498 13.00 -7.05 -7.87
C PHE A 498 12.86 -7.29 -6.36
N ALA A 499 13.75 -6.76 -5.52
CA ALA A 499 13.62 -6.88 -4.07
C ALA A 499 12.29 -6.31 -3.58
N HIS A 500 11.91 -5.13 -4.07
CA HIS A 500 10.67 -4.46 -3.73
C HIS A 500 9.45 -5.25 -4.23
N VAL A 501 9.40 -5.57 -5.52
CA VAL A 501 8.31 -6.33 -6.13
C VAL A 501 8.11 -7.68 -5.45
N ILE A 502 9.18 -8.41 -5.14
CA ILE A 502 9.08 -9.72 -4.47
C ILE A 502 8.59 -9.54 -3.03
N PHE A 503 9.10 -8.55 -2.32
CA PHE A 503 8.68 -8.25 -0.95
C PHE A 503 7.16 -8.01 -0.87
N ASP A 504 6.64 -7.12 -1.71
CA ASP A 504 5.20 -6.84 -1.79
C ASP A 504 4.42 -8.04 -2.32
N SER A 505 4.92 -8.72 -3.36
CA SER A 505 4.24 -9.89 -3.94
C SER A 505 4.03 -10.99 -2.90
N ILE A 506 4.98 -11.19 -1.98
CA ILE A 506 4.80 -12.16 -0.88
C ILE A 506 3.65 -11.72 0.02
N LEU A 507 3.68 -10.48 0.53
CA LEU A 507 2.65 -9.98 1.45
C LEU A 507 1.26 -9.97 0.82
N MET A 508 1.13 -9.44 -0.41
CA MET A 508 -0.14 -9.38 -1.13
C MET A 508 -0.66 -10.77 -1.52
N SER A 509 0.25 -11.71 -1.85
CA SER A 509 -0.15 -13.10 -2.12
C SER A 509 -0.60 -13.81 -0.86
N LEU A 510 -0.05 -13.51 0.31
CA LEU A 510 -0.55 -14.03 1.58
C LEU A 510 -1.98 -13.54 1.84
N SER A 511 -2.30 -12.27 1.59
CA SER A 511 -3.68 -11.75 1.67
C SER A 511 -4.62 -12.50 0.72
N LEU A 512 -4.18 -12.76 -0.52
CA LEU A 512 -4.97 -13.52 -1.50
C LEU A 512 -5.17 -14.98 -1.05
N ILE A 513 -4.12 -15.64 -0.54
CA ILE A 513 -4.17 -17.01 0.00
C ILE A 513 -5.15 -17.08 1.18
N SER A 514 -5.16 -16.08 2.05
CA SER A 514 -6.06 -16.01 3.21
C SER A 514 -7.53 -15.90 2.84
N MET A 515 -7.86 -15.47 1.61
CA MET A 515 -9.24 -15.52 1.11
C MET A 515 -9.78 -16.95 0.95
N GLY A 516 -8.91 -17.97 1.01
CA GLY A 516 -9.28 -19.36 0.86
C GLY A 516 -9.58 -19.76 -0.59
N GLY A 517 -9.81 -21.06 -0.79
CA GLY A 517 -10.05 -21.64 -2.11
C GLY A 517 -8.76 -21.96 -2.88
N ILE A 518 -8.78 -23.10 -3.59
CA ILE A 518 -7.58 -23.62 -4.30
C ILE A 518 -7.06 -22.66 -5.38
N VAL A 519 -7.95 -21.93 -6.05
CA VAL A 519 -7.58 -20.98 -7.10
C VAL A 519 -6.76 -19.83 -6.53
N ASN A 520 -7.21 -19.23 -5.42
CA ASN A 520 -6.48 -18.14 -4.76
C ASN A 520 -5.12 -18.60 -4.23
N ILE A 521 -5.04 -19.83 -3.69
CA ILE A 521 -3.77 -20.43 -3.25
C ILE A 521 -2.78 -20.58 -4.42
N LEU A 522 -3.24 -21.14 -5.54
CA LEU A 522 -2.40 -21.33 -6.73
C LEU A 522 -1.97 -19.99 -7.34
N LEU A 523 -2.87 -19.00 -7.37
CA LEU A 523 -2.55 -17.65 -7.84
C LEU A 523 -1.53 -16.96 -6.93
N GLY A 524 -1.69 -17.03 -5.61
CA GLY A 524 -0.71 -16.49 -4.66
C GLY A 524 0.68 -17.12 -4.86
N ALA A 525 0.75 -18.45 -5.00
CA ALA A 525 2.00 -19.14 -5.32
C ALA A 525 2.59 -18.69 -6.68
N PHE A 526 1.74 -18.52 -7.70
CA PHE A 526 2.15 -18.00 -9.00
C PHE A 526 2.77 -16.59 -8.89
N TYR A 527 2.14 -15.67 -8.18
CA TYR A 527 2.64 -14.30 -8.03
C TYR A 527 3.95 -14.21 -7.25
N ILE A 528 4.14 -15.06 -6.24
CA ILE A 528 5.43 -15.18 -5.53
C ILE A 528 6.55 -15.60 -6.49
N VAL A 529 6.27 -16.46 -7.48
CA VAL A 529 7.25 -16.98 -8.44
C VAL A 529 7.37 -16.10 -9.70
N LEU A 530 6.38 -15.25 -9.98
CA LEU A 530 6.29 -14.43 -11.20
C LEU A 530 7.56 -13.58 -11.45
N PRO A 531 8.18 -12.91 -10.46
CA PRO A 531 9.44 -12.20 -10.68
C PRO A 531 10.56 -13.08 -11.24
N ALA A 532 10.69 -14.32 -10.78
CA ALA A 532 11.64 -15.28 -11.32
C ALA A 532 11.32 -15.64 -12.79
N ILE A 533 10.04 -15.87 -13.10
CA ILE A 533 9.58 -16.16 -14.47
C ILE A 533 9.94 -15.00 -15.40
N VAL A 534 9.64 -13.77 -15.00
CA VAL A 534 9.98 -12.56 -15.77
C VAL A 534 11.48 -12.45 -16.01
N ALA A 535 12.31 -12.68 -14.99
CA ALA A 535 13.76 -12.65 -15.13
C ALA A 535 14.30 -13.74 -16.07
N ILE A 536 13.75 -14.95 -16.01
CA ILE A 536 14.08 -16.07 -16.91
C ILE A 536 13.72 -15.73 -18.35
N ILE A 537 12.52 -15.17 -18.57
CA ILE A 537 12.08 -14.72 -19.90
C ILE A 537 13.04 -13.65 -20.45
N ILE A 538 13.41 -12.64 -19.65
CA ILE A 538 14.37 -11.62 -20.08
C ILE A 538 15.73 -12.25 -20.42
N TYR A 539 16.20 -13.20 -19.63
CA TYR A 539 17.45 -13.92 -19.87
C TYR A 539 17.43 -14.71 -21.19
N THR A 540 16.36 -15.48 -21.46
CA THR A 540 16.27 -16.28 -22.68
C THR A 540 16.20 -15.40 -23.94
N PHE A 541 15.41 -14.32 -23.91
CA PHE A 541 15.33 -13.37 -25.03
C PHE A 541 16.64 -12.62 -25.30
N THR A 542 17.46 -12.39 -24.27
CA THR A 542 18.74 -11.68 -24.42
C THR A 542 19.87 -12.61 -24.82
N LYS A 543 19.85 -13.86 -24.36
CA LYS A 543 20.74 -14.94 -24.83
C LYS A 543 20.68 -15.13 -26.34
N ASN A 544 19.48 -15.08 -26.91
CA ASN A 544 19.27 -15.31 -28.34
C ASN A 544 19.75 -14.16 -29.23
N LYS A 545 20.20 -13.03 -28.66
CA LYS A 545 20.68 -11.85 -29.40
C LYS A 545 22.20 -11.79 -29.57
N GLY A 546 22.93 -12.85 -29.21
CA GLY A 546 24.39 -12.89 -29.37
C GLY A 546 25.17 -11.91 -28.48
N VAL A 547 24.50 -11.26 -27.52
CA VAL A 547 25.16 -10.49 -26.47
C VAL A 547 25.83 -11.52 -25.57
N GLU A 548 27.17 -11.56 -25.54
CA GLU A 548 27.91 -12.52 -24.72
C GLU A 548 27.38 -12.49 -23.28
N ASN A 549 26.73 -13.59 -22.89
CA ASN A 549 26.24 -13.82 -21.53
C ASN A 549 27.36 -14.31 -20.61
N ALA A 550 28.61 -14.41 -21.10
CA ALA A 550 29.74 -14.64 -20.22
C ALA A 550 29.95 -13.36 -19.40
N TYR A 551 30.03 -13.48 -18.07
CA TYR A 551 30.78 -12.45 -17.36
C TYR A 551 32.19 -12.51 -17.93
N PRO A 552 32.80 -11.38 -18.31
CA PRO A 552 34.19 -11.40 -18.76
C PRO A 552 35.02 -12.10 -17.67
N PRO A 553 36.01 -12.93 -18.05
CA PRO A 553 36.90 -13.55 -17.07
C PRO A 553 37.46 -12.45 -16.16
N TYR A 554 37.45 -12.71 -14.86
CA TYR A 554 37.95 -11.76 -13.89
C TYR A 554 39.42 -11.47 -14.17
N VAL A 555 39.73 -10.23 -14.54
CA VAL A 555 41.10 -9.72 -14.55
C VAL A 555 41.28 -9.01 -13.20
N PRO A 556 42.12 -9.52 -12.29
CA PRO A 556 42.50 -8.79 -11.09
C PRO A 556 43.07 -7.42 -11.49
N PRO A 557 42.84 -6.36 -10.71
CA PRO A 557 43.57 -5.12 -10.93
C PRO A 557 45.08 -5.44 -10.93
N ALA A 558 45.80 -4.94 -11.93
CA ALA A 558 47.24 -5.07 -11.97
C ALA A 558 47.81 -4.61 -10.62
N PRO A 559 48.78 -5.33 -10.02
CA PRO A 559 49.46 -4.84 -8.83
C PRO A 559 49.92 -3.42 -9.14
N ILE A 560 49.57 -2.46 -8.28
CA ILE A 560 50.19 -1.14 -8.34
C ILE A 560 51.70 -1.40 -8.31
N PRO A 561 52.49 -0.91 -9.29
CA PRO A 561 53.94 -1.10 -9.24
C PRO A 561 54.42 -0.62 -7.88
N GLN A 562 54.99 -1.53 -7.09
CA GLN A 562 55.65 -1.11 -5.87
C GLN A 562 56.83 -0.25 -6.30
N VAL A 563 56.74 1.05 -6.03
CA VAL A 563 57.90 1.93 -6.13
C VAL A 563 58.85 1.45 -5.03
N TYR A 564 59.82 0.62 -5.40
CA TYR A 564 60.86 0.17 -4.49
C TYR A 564 61.74 1.37 -4.19
N TYR A 565 61.65 1.90 -2.98
CA TYR A 565 62.57 2.93 -2.51
C TYR A 565 63.88 2.23 -2.14
N ASP A 566 64.86 2.29 -3.05
CA ASP A 566 66.23 1.91 -2.74
C ASP A 566 66.89 3.05 -1.92
N PRO A 567 67.20 2.84 -0.62
CA PRO A 567 67.79 3.88 0.22
C PRO A 567 69.26 4.18 -0.12
N THR A 568 69.88 3.47 -1.07
CA THR A 568 71.32 3.61 -1.36
C THR A 568 71.65 4.46 -2.60
N GLN A 569 70.65 4.96 -3.33
CA GLN A 569 70.88 5.87 -4.45
C GLN A 569 70.45 7.30 -4.12
N GLY A 570 71.38 8.05 -3.53
CA GLY A 570 71.31 9.51 -3.49
C GLY A 570 71.50 10.07 -4.90
N GLN A 571 70.39 10.41 -5.56
CA GLN A 571 70.18 11.48 -6.56
C GLN A 571 68.99 11.10 -7.46
N GLN A 572 67.92 11.89 -7.41
CA GLN A 572 66.79 11.78 -8.33
C GLN A 572 67.26 12.08 -9.76
N GLN A 573 67.37 11.06 -10.60
CA GLN A 573 67.21 11.20 -12.05
C GLN A 573 65.77 10.84 -12.41
N TYR A 574 65.04 11.83 -12.94
CA TYR A 574 63.78 11.60 -13.62
C TYR A 574 64.04 10.84 -14.92
N PRO A 575 63.36 9.71 -15.21
CA PRO A 575 63.33 9.17 -16.56
C PRO A 575 62.38 9.99 -17.43
N ASP A 576 62.87 10.39 -18.60
CA ASP A 576 62.11 11.03 -19.68
C ASP A 576 60.87 10.19 -20.07
N HIS A 577 59.68 10.78 -19.89
CA HIS A 577 58.48 10.38 -20.62
C HIS A 577 58.12 11.52 -21.59
N PRO A 578 57.92 11.26 -22.89
CA PRO A 578 57.38 12.26 -23.80
C PRO A 578 55.95 12.59 -23.37
N GLN A 579 55.76 13.82 -22.88
CA GLN A 579 54.46 14.40 -22.58
C GLN A 579 53.68 14.61 -23.89
N GLN A 580 52.70 13.76 -24.18
CA GLN A 580 51.61 14.14 -25.08
C GLN A 580 50.63 15.03 -24.31
N PHE A 581 50.92 16.34 -24.28
CA PHE A 581 49.92 17.36 -23.97
C PHE A 581 48.99 17.52 -25.19
N GLN A 582 47.77 16.99 -25.12
CA GLN A 582 46.67 17.51 -25.93
C GLN A 582 46.18 18.81 -25.28
N GLN A 583 46.60 19.95 -25.85
CA GLN A 583 46.03 21.25 -25.57
C GLN A 583 44.55 21.25 -25.97
N TYR A 584 43.66 21.41 -24.98
CA TYR A 584 42.30 21.88 -25.20
C TYR A 584 42.35 23.39 -25.45
N SER A 585 42.26 23.80 -26.70
CA SER A 585 42.02 25.20 -27.07
C SER A 585 40.59 25.60 -26.68
N ASN A 586 40.46 26.58 -25.79
CA ASN A 586 39.21 27.29 -25.55
C ASN A 586 38.83 28.11 -26.81
N PRO A 587 37.56 28.12 -27.24
CA PRO A 587 37.08 29.16 -28.14
C PRO A 587 36.80 30.45 -27.36
N VAL A 588 37.54 31.50 -27.70
CA VAL A 588 37.29 32.91 -27.31
C VAL A 588 36.14 33.47 -28.16
N PRO A 589 35.25 34.33 -27.61
CA PRO A 589 34.09 34.86 -28.34
C PRO A 589 34.50 35.95 -29.34
N PRO A 590 33.73 36.20 -30.41
CA PRO A 590 33.98 37.35 -31.28
C PRO A 590 33.45 38.62 -30.63
N SER A 591 34.32 39.58 -30.37
CA SER A 591 33.98 40.97 -30.07
C SER A 591 34.00 41.81 -31.35
N GLU A 592 32.94 42.59 -31.54
CA GLU A 592 32.80 43.70 -32.49
C GLU A 592 33.94 44.73 -32.36
N HIS A 593 34.42 45.28 -33.49
CA HIS A 593 34.24 46.70 -33.83
C HIS A 593 34.94 47.11 -35.15
N ASP A 594 34.14 47.79 -35.98
CA ASP A 594 34.40 49.00 -36.76
C ASP A 594 35.28 49.06 -38.04
N ASN A 595 34.55 49.21 -39.16
CA ASN A 595 34.49 50.36 -40.08
C ASN A 595 35.58 50.64 -41.17
N LYS A 596 35.05 50.62 -42.42
CA LYS A 596 35.22 51.55 -43.58
C LYS A 596 36.44 51.42 -44.52
N PRO A 597 36.41 52.02 -45.75
CA PRO A 597 35.31 52.17 -46.74
C PRO A 597 35.75 51.95 -48.23
N LYS A 598 34.81 52.22 -49.17
CA LYS A 598 34.93 52.42 -50.65
C LYS A 598 34.88 51.12 -51.48
N GLU A 599 34.11 51.00 -52.55
CA GLU A 599 33.49 51.96 -53.50
C GLU A 599 32.15 51.40 -54.01
#